data_AF-R4G8A0-F1
#
_entry.id   AF-R4G8A0-F1
#
_cell.length_a   1.000
_cell.length_b   1.000
_cell.length_c   1.000
_cell.angle_alpha   90.00
_cell.angle_beta   90.00
_cell.angle_gamma   90.00
#
_symmetry.space_group_name_H-M   'P 1'
#
loop_
_entity.id
_entity.type
_entity.pdbx_description
1 polymer ?
#
loop_
_entity_poly.entity_id
_entity_poly.type
_entity_poly.pdbx_seq_one_letter_code
_entity_poly.pdbx_strand_id
1 'polypeptide(L)'
;MENITTVIRALTRGFIDSLKGTVVIFYLDKSINEKARRGSIPQEISKLRRVSEHPAVKQQKPQKRKKVLKRTLQCCGLNGGIFWLSIFLFEGAVLPFLKYIISLLFGKSSFVGNSVWSLTHSMLSLTFSTIWVMPLLLLSKVVNSLWFQDIADSAYRHSRGRPQLLSSFGKLIADTMFSVLIQFLFLIQTLVVSFFPVAPFGYLFSLVHTCMLYSLYSFEYKMYNMGWELHKRLNFIEANWPYFIGFGLPLSFLTSLTTSYIISGCIFSILFPLFIISANEAEPVINSTQTQLQLFSPVIALSNALFHRTMTPLVADKNRIKNS
;
A
#
# COMPACT_ATOMS: atom_id res chain seq x y z
N MET A 1 26.16 3.02 23.59
CA MET A 1 24.79 2.65 24.01
C MET A 1 23.74 3.66 23.53
N GLU A 2 24.01 4.97 23.58
CA GLU A 2 23.06 6.02 23.13
C GLU A 2 22.53 5.82 21.69
N ASN A 3 23.38 5.41 20.76
CA ASN A 3 23.00 5.19 19.35
C ASN A 3 22.04 4.00 19.14
N ILE A 4 22.10 2.99 20.02
CA ILE A 4 21.18 1.84 19.94
C ILE A 4 19.81 2.24 20.52
N THR A 5 19.81 3.00 21.61
CA THR A 5 18.58 3.49 22.23
C THR A 5 17.82 4.43 21.29
N THR A 6 18.49 5.29 20.53
CA THR A 6 17.86 6.14 19.52
C THR A 6 17.26 5.33 18.36
N VAL A 7 17.97 4.30 17.89
CA VAL A 7 17.49 3.37 16.86
C VAL A 7 16.25 2.61 17.33
N ILE A 8 16.29 2.02 18.52
CA ILE A 8 15.15 1.29 19.10
C ILE A 8 13.96 2.24 19.29
N ARG A 9 14.20 3.46 19.79
CA ARG A 9 13.13 4.46 19.95
C ARG A 9 12.49 4.82 18.61
N ALA A 10 13.29 5.02 17.56
CA ALA A 10 12.78 5.33 16.23
C ALA A 10 11.98 4.16 15.65
N LEU A 11 12.48 2.92 15.76
CA LEU A 11 11.78 1.70 15.37
C LEU A 11 10.42 1.58 16.09
N THR A 12 10.41 1.67 17.41
CA THR A 12 9.19 1.57 18.22
C THR A 12 8.22 2.69 17.89
N ARG A 13 8.70 3.92 17.68
CA ARG A 13 7.84 5.03 17.30
C ARG A 13 7.23 4.84 15.92
N GLY A 14 7.99 4.36 14.96
CA GLY A 14 7.48 3.99 13.64
C GLY A 14 6.37 2.94 13.72
N PHE A 15 6.60 1.88 14.51
CA PHE A 15 5.61 0.83 14.75
C PHE A 15 4.32 1.40 15.35
N ILE A 16 4.42 2.22 16.40
CA ILE A 16 3.24 2.84 17.03
C ILE A 16 2.49 3.74 16.04
N ASP A 17 3.22 4.56 15.28
CA ASP A 17 2.61 5.48 14.31
C ASP A 17 1.85 4.74 13.21
N SER A 18 2.34 3.57 12.77
CA SER A 18 1.67 2.74 11.76
C SER A 18 0.29 2.23 12.16
N LEU A 19 0.02 2.15 13.48
CA LEU A 19 -1.26 1.68 14.03
C LEU A 19 -2.24 2.84 14.29
N LYS A 20 -1.78 4.10 14.24
CA LYS A 20 -2.62 5.27 14.53
C LYS A 20 -3.78 5.43 13.56
N GLY A 21 -3.61 5.11 12.27
CA GLY A 21 -4.65 5.22 11.26
C GLY A 21 -5.87 4.36 11.56
N THR A 22 -5.66 3.18 12.14
CA THR A 22 -6.72 2.31 12.66
C THR A 22 -7.50 3.02 13.78
N VAL A 23 -6.79 3.57 14.76
CA VAL A 23 -7.40 4.31 15.90
C VAL A 23 -8.16 5.55 15.43
N VAL A 24 -7.61 6.30 14.47
CA VAL A 24 -8.25 7.49 13.88
C VAL A 24 -9.58 7.12 13.21
N ILE A 25 -9.65 6.00 12.49
CA ILE A 25 -10.92 5.52 11.90
C ILE A 25 -11.95 5.17 12.99
N PHE A 26 -11.57 4.44 14.03
CA PHE A 26 -12.49 4.10 15.13
C PHE A 26 -13.02 5.35 15.85
N TYR A 27 -12.16 6.34 16.07
CA TYR A 27 -12.57 7.62 16.67
C TYR A 27 -13.48 8.41 15.73
N LEU A 28 -13.21 8.39 14.43
CA LEU A 28 -14.03 9.02 13.40
C LEU A 28 -15.44 8.41 13.38
N ASP A 29 -15.56 7.08 13.41
CA ASP A 29 -16.85 6.39 13.43
C ASP A 29 -17.65 6.72 14.69
N LYS A 30 -17.01 6.69 15.87
CA LYS A 30 -17.61 7.10 17.14
C LYS A 30 -18.13 8.54 17.09
N SER A 31 -17.35 9.47 16.56
CA SER A 31 -17.76 10.88 16.42
C SER A 31 -18.93 11.09 15.45
N ILE A 32 -19.06 10.24 14.44
CA ILE A 32 -20.18 10.26 13.49
C ILE A 32 -21.43 9.71 14.17
N ASN A 33 -21.30 8.61 14.91
CA ASN A 33 -22.40 7.97 15.62
C ASN A 33 -22.95 8.87 16.74
N GLU A 34 -22.07 9.56 17.47
CA GLU A 34 -22.46 10.58 18.47
C GLU A 34 -23.17 11.79 17.85
N LYS A 35 -22.77 12.25 16.65
CA LYS A 35 -23.46 13.34 15.95
C LYS A 35 -24.80 12.91 15.37
N ALA A 36 -24.95 11.67 14.91
CA ALA A 36 -26.23 11.10 14.51
C ALA A 36 -27.21 11.06 15.70
N ARG A 37 -26.71 10.69 16.88
CA ARG A 37 -27.47 10.74 18.15
C ARG A 37 -27.79 12.15 18.65
N ARG A 38 -26.91 13.13 18.42
CA ARG A 38 -27.18 14.54 18.81
C ARG A 38 -28.10 15.27 17.83
N GLY A 39 -28.21 14.80 16.59
CA GLY A 39 -29.10 15.35 15.56
C GLY A 39 -30.59 15.05 15.77
N SER A 40 -30.95 14.25 16.77
CA SER A 40 -32.34 13.91 17.13
C SER A 40 -32.89 14.72 18.31
N ILE A 41 -32.24 15.82 18.71
CA ILE A 41 -32.76 16.76 19.72
C ILE A 41 -33.40 17.96 18.98
N PRO A 42 -34.69 18.28 19.19
CA PRO A 42 -35.36 19.39 18.52
C PRO A 42 -34.63 20.73 18.73
N GLN A 43 -34.30 21.38 17.62
CA GLN A 43 -33.58 22.65 17.56
C GLN A 43 -34.50 23.85 17.87
N GLU A 44 -34.76 24.15 19.14
CA GLU A 44 -35.50 25.38 19.49
C GLU A 44 -34.68 26.44 20.26
N ILE A 45 -33.51 26.10 20.82
CA ILE A 45 -32.78 27.01 21.74
C ILE A 45 -31.40 27.44 21.18
N SER A 46 -31.28 27.68 19.87
CA SER A 46 -29.97 28.09 19.28
C SER A 46 -29.98 29.41 18.48
N LYS A 47 -31.11 30.12 18.42
CA LYS A 47 -31.22 31.39 17.68
C LYS A 47 -30.77 32.64 18.45
N LEU A 48 -30.54 32.56 19.77
CA LEU A 48 -30.26 33.74 20.61
C LEU A 48 -28.78 34.02 20.94
N ARG A 49 -27.82 33.21 20.47
CA ARG A 49 -26.40 33.34 20.86
C ARG A 49 -25.44 33.58 19.68
N ARG A 50 -25.84 34.40 18.70
CA ARG A 50 -25.03 34.75 17.52
C ARG A 50 -24.49 36.19 17.53
N VAL A 51 -24.23 36.76 18.70
CA VAL A 51 -23.56 38.05 18.81
C VAL A 51 -22.49 37.95 19.89
N SER A 52 -21.37 37.29 19.60
CA SER A 52 -20.02 37.72 20.02
C SER A 52 -18.94 36.76 19.51
N GLU A 53 -17.87 37.36 19.00
CA GLU A 53 -16.46 36.91 18.99
C GLU A 53 -15.89 35.91 17.94
N HIS A 54 -14.95 36.49 17.17
CA HIS A 54 -13.71 35.97 16.56
C HIS A 54 -13.72 34.94 15.41
N PRO A 55 -12.75 35.04 14.46
CA PRO A 55 -12.72 34.23 13.25
C PRO A 55 -12.25 32.80 13.57
N ALA A 56 -13.21 31.94 13.89
CA ALA A 56 -12.97 30.52 14.09
C ALA A 56 -12.43 29.87 12.80
N VAL A 57 -11.29 29.18 12.95
CA VAL A 57 -10.73 28.20 12.01
C VAL A 57 -11.89 27.37 11.42
N LYS A 58 -12.07 27.45 10.09
CA LYS A 58 -13.14 26.75 9.35
C LYS A 58 -13.06 25.24 9.61
N GLN A 59 -13.78 24.74 10.61
CA GLN A 59 -14.06 23.32 10.80
C GLN A 59 -14.84 22.82 9.56
N GLN A 60 -14.15 22.17 8.62
CA GLN A 60 -14.79 21.65 7.41
C GLN A 60 -15.57 20.35 7.65
N LYS A 61 -16.68 20.24 6.91
CA LYS A 61 -17.88 19.42 7.16
C LYS A 61 -17.62 17.91 7.37
N PRO A 62 -18.37 17.25 8.30
CA PRO A 62 -18.36 15.79 8.52
C PRO A 62 -18.66 14.92 7.28
N GLN A 63 -19.15 15.52 6.19
CA GLN A 63 -19.49 14.85 4.94
C GLN A 63 -18.27 14.32 4.16
N LYS A 64 -17.11 15.01 4.19
CA LYS A 64 -15.88 14.51 3.56
C LYS A 64 -15.27 13.32 4.33
N ARG A 65 -15.32 13.34 5.67
CA ARG A 65 -14.89 12.23 6.54
C ARG A 65 -15.72 10.95 6.29
N LYS A 66 -17.04 11.08 6.12
CA LYS A 66 -17.93 9.97 5.73
C LYS A 66 -17.55 9.35 4.37
N LYS A 67 -17.07 10.16 3.42
CA LYS A 67 -16.65 9.69 2.09
C LYS A 67 -15.38 8.86 2.13
N VAL A 68 -14.40 9.26 2.95
CA VAL A 68 -13.14 8.50 3.16
C VAL A 68 -13.42 7.14 3.81
N LEU A 69 -14.18 7.11 4.90
CA LEU A 69 -14.54 5.87 5.58
C LEU A 69 -15.32 4.91 4.66
N LYS A 70 -16.33 5.42 3.95
CA LYS A 70 -17.10 4.61 2.99
C LYS A 70 -16.20 4.00 1.91
N ARG A 71 -15.21 4.76 1.40
CA ARG A 71 -14.28 4.27 0.39
C ARG A 71 -13.29 3.24 0.93
N THR A 72 -12.78 3.43 2.15
CA THR A 72 -11.98 2.42 2.84
C THR A 72 -12.78 1.13 3.05
N LEU A 73 -14.03 1.22 3.50
CA LEU A 73 -14.92 0.07 3.65
C LEU A 73 -15.27 -0.59 2.31
N GLN A 74 -15.47 0.20 1.24
CA GLN A 74 -15.67 -0.33 -0.10
C GLN A 74 -14.42 -1.06 -0.61
N CYS A 75 -13.23 -0.50 -0.39
CA CYS A 75 -11.94 -1.14 -0.67
C CYS A 75 -11.80 -2.46 0.11
N CYS A 76 -12.01 -2.45 1.42
CA CYS A 76 -11.95 -3.66 2.25
C CYS A 76 -13.02 -4.70 1.85
N GLY A 77 -14.24 -4.27 1.52
CA GLY A 77 -15.34 -5.15 1.09
C GLY A 77 -15.14 -5.75 -0.30
N LEU A 78 -14.65 -4.97 -1.27
CA LEU A 78 -14.30 -5.48 -2.60
C LEU A 78 -13.10 -6.42 -2.54
N ASN A 79 -12.04 -6.04 -1.80
CA ASN A 79 -10.75 -6.76 -1.82
C ASN A 79 -10.71 -7.94 -0.86
N GLY A 80 -11.37 -7.84 0.29
CA GLY A 80 -11.55 -8.93 1.24
C GLY A 80 -12.76 -9.77 0.88
N GLY A 81 -13.93 -9.15 0.75
CA GLY A 81 -15.19 -9.88 0.55
C GLY A 81 -15.22 -10.67 -0.74
N ILE A 82 -15.17 -10.01 -1.91
CA ILE A 82 -15.39 -10.71 -3.19
C ILE A 82 -14.24 -11.69 -3.51
N PHE A 83 -12.99 -11.32 -3.25
CA PHE A 83 -11.86 -12.22 -3.52
C PHE A 83 -11.77 -13.38 -2.57
N TRP A 84 -11.72 -13.14 -1.24
CA TRP A 84 -11.61 -14.27 -0.32
C TRP A 84 -12.83 -15.16 -0.40
N LEU A 85 -14.03 -14.62 -0.58
CA LEU A 85 -15.22 -15.45 -0.78
C LEU A 85 -15.08 -16.29 -2.05
N SER A 86 -14.60 -15.71 -3.16
CA SER A 86 -14.38 -16.48 -4.39
C SER A 86 -13.33 -17.59 -4.23
N ILE A 87 -12.21 -17.31 -3.54
CA ILE A 87 -11.16 -18.31 -3.28
C ILE A 87 -11.68 -19.38 -2.33
N PHE A 88 -12.37 -18.99 -1.26
CA PHE A 88 -12.93 -19.91 -0.27
C PHE A 88 -14.00 -20.81 -0.89
N LEU A 89 -14.88 -20.28 -1.74
CA LEU A 89 -15.87 -21.09 -2.47
C LEU A 89 -15.19 -22.01 -3.49
N PHE A 90 -14.16 -21.52 -4.18
CA PHE A 90 -13.44 -22.33 -5.17
C PHE A 90 -12.70 -23.50 -4.52
N GLU A 91 -11.88 -23.23 -3.51
CA GLU A 91 -11.09 -24.22 -2.77
C GLU A 91 -11.94 -25.10 -1.85
N GLY A 92 -12.93 -24.52 -1.19
CA GLY A 92 -13.73 -25.19 -0.16
C GLY A 92 -15.00 -25.87 -0.67
N ALA A 93 -15.53 -25.48 -1.84
CA ALA A 93 -16.74 -26.07 -2.40
C ALA A 93 -16.53 -26.64 -3.81
N VAL A 94 -16.04 -25.84 -4.75
CA VAL A 94 -15.95 -26.24 -6.17
C VAL A 94 -14.97 -27.40 -6.38
N LEU A 95 -13.74 -27.28 -5.87
CA LEU A 95 -12.72 -28.33 -6.00
C LEU A 95 -13.13 -29.64 -5.29
N PRO A 96 -13.58 -29.63 -4.02
CA PRO A 96 -14.05 -30.85 -3.35
C PRO A 96 -15.24 -31.50 -4.06
N PHE A 97 -16.18 -30.71 -4.58
CA PHE A 97 -17.32 -31.21 -5.34
C PHE A 97 -16.91 -31.88 -6.65
N LEU A 98 -16.01 -31.26 -7.42
CA LEU A 98 -15.44 -31.86 -8.64
C LEU A 98 -14.67 -33.14 -8.34
N LYS A 99 -13.88 -33.15 -7.26
CA LYS A 99 -13.17 -34.36 -6.80
C LYS A 99 -14.14 -35.47 -6.45
N TYR A 100 -15.24 -35.14 -5.80
CA TYR A 100 -16.30 -36.10 -5.47
C TYR A 100 -16.92 -36.71 -6.73
N ILE A 101 -17.28 -35.89 -7.73
CA ILE A 101 -17.82 -36.38 -9.01
C ILE A 101 -16.82 -37.29 -9.74
N ILE A 102 -15.55 -36.90 -9.84
CA ILE A 102 -14.51 -37.72 -10.49
C ILE A 102 -14.32 -39.04 -9.75
N SER A 103 -14.35 -39.02 -8.42
CA SER A 103 -14.27 -40.23 -7.59
C SER A 103 -15.49 -41.15 -7.77
N LEU A 104 -16.66 -40.59 -8.08
CA LEU A 104 -17.89 -41.33 -8.34
C LEU A 104 -17.89 -41.98 -9.73
N LEU A 105 -17.31 -41.30 -10.73
CA LEU A 105 -17.24 -41.79 -12.12
C LEU A 105 -16.14 -42.84 -12.32
N PHE A 106 -14.96 -42.64 -11.74
CA PHE A 106 -13.78 -43.49 -12.00
C PHE A 106 -13.40 -44.40 -10.83
N GLY A 107 -14.06 -44.26 -9.67
CA GLY A 107 -13.73 -44.98 -8.44
C GLY A 107 -12.61 -44.30 -7.64
N LYS A 108 -12.73 -44.34 -6.31
CA LYS A 108 -11.87 -43.60 -5.35
C LYS A 108 -10.37 -43.90 -5.44
N SER A 109 -9.99 -45.08 -5.93
CA SER A 109 -8.60 -45.56 -5.97
C SER A 109 -8.09 -45.84 -7.39
N SER A 110 -8.82 -45.43 -8.42
CA SER A 110 -8.41 -45.64 -9.80
C SER A 110 -7.24 -44.73 -10.18
N PHE A 111 -6.21 -45.31 -10.80
CA PHE A 111 -5.09 -44.57 -11.37
C PHE A 111 -5.55 -43.49 -12.37
N VAL A 112 -6.58 -43.81 -13.18
CA VAL A 112 -7.17 -42.88 -14.14
C VAL A 112 -7.87 -41.73 -13.42
N GLY A 113 -8.67 -42.03 -12.38
CA GLY A 113 -9.36 -41.01 -11.59
C GLY A 113 -8.41 -40.02 -10.92
N ASN A 114 -7.30 -40.52 -10.35
CA ASN A 114 -6.27 -39.70 -9.74
C ASN A 114 -5.54 -38.82 -10.76
N SER A 115 -5.23 -39.35 -11.95
CA SER A 115 -4.58 -38.61 -13.02
C SER A 115 -5.48 -37.51 -13.58
N VAL A 116 -6.76 -37.82 -13.82
CA VAL A 116 -7.78 -36.86 -14.27
C VAL A 116 -7.98 -35.77 -13.21
N TRP A 117 -8.06 -36.12 -11.93
CA TRP A 117 -8.17 -35.16 -10.84
C TRP A 117 -6.95 -34.22 -10.79
N SER A 118 -5.73 -34.76 -10.86
CA SER A 118 -4.51 -33.93 -10.83
C SER A 118 -4.49 -32.93 -11.98
N LEU A 119 -4.80 -33.36 -13.20
CA LEU A 119 -4.85 -32.47 -14.36
C LEU A 119 -5.96 -31.43 -14.22
N THR A 120 -7.16 -31.86 -13.83
CA THR A 120 -8.32 -30.98 -13.64
C THR A 120 -8.04 -29.92 -12.58
N HIS A 121 -7.50 -30.33 -11.42
CA HIS A 121 -7.12 -29.44 -10.34
C HIS A 121 -6.09 -28.41 -10.82
N SER A 122 -5.00 -28.84 -11.45
CA SER A 122 -3.97 -27.92 -11.94
C SER A 122 -4.50 -26.93 -12.98
N MET A 123 -5.27 -27.39 -13.96
CA MET A 123 -5.83 -26.53 -15.01
C MET A 123 -6.86 -25.55 -14.46
N LEU A 124 -7.74 -26.01 -13.57
CA LEU A 124 -8.79 -25.18 -13.01
C LEU A 124 -8.22 -24.15 -12.03
N SER A 125 -7.28 -24.53 -11.16
CA SER A 125 -6.61 -23.61 -10.24
C SER A 125 -5.75 -22.58 -10.98
N LEU A 126 -5.05 -22.98 -12.06
CA LEU A 126 -4.32 -22.05 -12.92
C LEU A 126 -5.26 -21.05 -13.60
N THR A 127 -6.35 -21.55 -14.19
CA THR A 127 -7.33 -20.73 -14.91
C THR A 127 -8.01 -19.75 -13.95
N PHE A 128 -8.47 -20.23 -12.80
CA PHE A 128 -9.09 -19.40 -11.77
C PHE A 128 -8.11 -18.34 -11.26
N SER A 129 -6.87 -18.72 -10.95
CA SER A 129 -5.87 -17.76 -10.46
C SER A 129 -5.52 -16.70 -11.51
N THR A 130 -5.38 -17.09 -12.78
CA THR A 130 -4.87 -16.20 -13.84
C THR A 130 -5.96 -15.34 -14.48
N ILE A 131 -7.15 -15.88 -14.70
CA ILE A 131 -8.23 -15.17 -15.41
C ILE A 131 -9.15 -14.45 -14.43
N TRP A 132 -9.35 -14.99 -13.22
CA TRP A 132 -10.24 -14.39 -12.23
C TRP A 132 -9.46 -13.59 -11.19
N VAL A 133 -8.59 -14.25 -10.44
CA VAL A 133 -7.98 -13.65 -9.25
C VAL A 133 -6.96 -12.57 -9.62
N MET A 134 -6.04 -12.82 -10.54
CA MET A 134 -5.00 -11.86 -10.91
C MET A 134 -5.57 -10.56 -11.52
N PRO A 135 -6.49 -10.59 -12.51
CA PRO A 135 -6.99 -9.37 -13.13
C PRO A 135 -7.86 -8.57 -12.18
N LEU A 136 -8.70 -9.24 -11.38
CA LEU A 136 -9.44 -8.58 -10.32
C LEU A 136 -8.43 -7.92 -9.36
N LEU A 137 -7.36 -8.60 -8.92
CA LEU A 137 -6.39 -8.06 -7.95
C LEU A 137 -5.67 -6.83 -8.51
N LEU A 138 -5.37 -6.81 -9.81
CA LEU A 138 -4.81 -5.67 -10.51
C LEU A 138 -5.81 -4.50 -10.59
N LEU A 139 -7.06 -4.77 -11.01
CA LEU A 139 -8.13 -3.77 -11.06
C LEU A 139 -8.39 -3.17 -9.68
N SER A 140 -8.41 -4.00 -8.66
CA SER A 140 -8.48 -3.61 -7.25
C SER A 140 -7.34 -2.64 -6.92
N LYS A 141 -6.08 -2.98 -7.21
CA LYS A 141 -4.94 -2.09 -6.95
C LYS A 141 -5.07 -0.72 -7.63
N VAL A 142 -5.54 -0.67 -8.88
CA VAL A 142 -5.72 0.59 -9.63
C VAL A 142 -6.87 1.42 -9.07
N VAL A 143 -8.02 0.80 -8.81
CA VAL A 143 -9.18 1.50 -8.24
C VAL A 143 -8.85 1.98 -6.82
N ASN A 144 -8.16 1.14 -6.06
CA ASN A 144 -7.65 1.47 -4.75
C ASN A 144 -6.67 2.64 -4.82
N SER A 145 -5.73 2.70 -5.77
CA SER A 145 -4.77 3.81 -5.85
C SER A 145 -5.44 5.16 -6.11
N LEU A 146 -6.52 5.19 -6.90
CA LEU A 146 -7.33 6.40 -7.09
C LEU A 146 -8.05 6.83 -5.80
N TRP A 147 -8.60 5.87 -5.04
CA TRP A 147 -9.22 6.17 -3.75
C TRP A 147 -8.19 6.55 -2.68
N PHE A 148 -7.01 5.94 -2.71
CA PHE A 148 -5.90 6.23 -1.81
C PHE A 148 -5.39 7.65 -1.98
N GLN A 149 -5.30 8.14 -3.21
CA GLN A 149 -4.96 9.55 -3.46
C GLN A 149 -6.01 10.48 -2.84
N ASP A 150 -7.30 10.21 -3.05
CA ASP A 150 -8.39 11.00 -2.45
C ASP A 150 -8.36 10.98 -0.90
N ILE A 151 -7.99 9.83 -0.29
CA ILE A 151 -7.83 9.67 1.16
C ILE A 151 -6.63 10.49 1.64
N ALA A 152 -5.48 10.35 0.98
CA ALA A 152 -4.28 11.07 1.33
C ALA A 152 -4.44 12.58 1.20
N ASP A 153 -5.04 13.06 0.12
CA ASP A 153 -5.33 14.49 -0.07
C ASP A 153 -6.25 15.02 1.03
N SER A 154 -7.22 14.22 1.45
CA SER A 154 -8.13 14.57 2.53
C SER A 154 -7.42 14.61 3.88
N ALA A 155 -6.55 13.64 4.16
CA ALA A 155 -5.76 13.56 5.39
C ALA A 155 -4.71 14.69 5.45
N TYR A 156 -3.98 14.92 4.37
CA TYR A 156 -2.99 16.00 4.25
C TYR A 156 -3.62 17.38 4.48
N ARG A 157 -4.81 17.63 3.90
CA ARG A 157 -5.56 18.87 4.15
C ARG A 157 -5.97 19.07 5.59
N HIS A 158 -6.11 18.00 6.36
CA HIS A 158 -6.41 18.07 7.78
C HIS A 158 -5.19 18.41 8.62
N SER A 159 -4.04 17.78 8.32
CA SER A 159 -2.83 17.88 9.13
C SER A 159 -1.93 19.06 8.76
N ARG A 160 -1.81 19.40 7.46
CA ARG A 160 -0.78 20.32 6.94
C ARG A 160 -1.30 21.41 5.99
N GLY A 161 -2.59 21.38 5.61
CA GLY A 161 -3.20 22.41 4.75
C GLY A 161 -3.22 22.05 3.26
N ARG A 162 -3.13 23.02 2.36
CA ARG A 162 -3.32 22.73 0.92
C ARG A 162 -2.13 21.95 0.33
N PRO A 163 -2.37 20.90 -0.49
CA PRO A 163 -1.30 20.20 -1.20
C PRO A 163 -0.48 21.16 -2.08
N GLN A 164 0.84 20.98 -2.09
CA GLN A 164 1.75 21.66 -3.00
C GLN A 164 1.87 20.80 -4.27
N LEU A 165 1.34 21.30 -5.39
CA LEU A 165 1.51 20.62 -6.67
C LEU A 165 2.90 20.92 -7.23
N LEU A 166 3.53 19.91 -7.84
CA LEU A 166 4.72 20.14 -8.66
C LEU A 166 4.38 21.15 -9.77
N SER A 167 5.31 22.08 -10.04
CA SER A 167 5.06 23.23 -10.92
C SER A 167 4.78 22.89 -12.38
N SER A 168 5.07 21.66 -12.82
CA SER A 168 4.90 21.21 -14.20
C SER A 168 4.27 19.82 -14.29
N PHE A 169 3.26 19.68 -15.14
CA PHE A 169 2.58 18.41 -15.42
C PHE A 169 3.53 17.35 -16.00
N GLY A 170 4.48 17.75 -16.85
CA GLY A 170 5.48 16.82 -17.38
C GLY A 170 6.40 16.27 -16.28
N LYS A 171 6.76 17.12 -15.31
CA LYS A 171 7.55 16.70 -14.15
C LYS A 171 6.77 15.73 -13.26
N LEU A 172 5.46 15.96 -13.11
CA LEU A 172 4.55 15.07 -12.39
C LEU A 172 4.55 13.66 -12.97
N ILE A 173 4.37 13.56 -14.28
CA ILE A 173 4.31 12.27 -15.00
C ILE A 173 5.65 11.55 -14.93
N ALA A 174 6.75 12.28 -15.17
CA ALA A 174 8.10 11.70 -15.10
C ALA A 174 8.39 11.14 -13.69
N ASP A 175 8.06 11.91 -12.65
CA ASP A 175 8.23 11.49 -11.26
C ASP A 175 7.38 10.25 -10.92
N THR A 176 6.12 10.20 -11.34
CA THR A 176 5.26 9.02 -11.15
C THR A 176 5.77 7.79 -11.90
N MET A 177 6.16 7.93 -13.17
CA MET A 177 6.72 6.83 -13.97
C MET A 177 8.02 6.29 -13.35
N PHE A 178 8.91 7.19 -12.92
CA PHE A 178 10.16 6.80 -12.29
C PHE A 178 9.92 6.15 -10.93
N SER A 179 8.94 6.64 -10.14
CA SER A 179 8.53 6.00 -8.89
C SER A 179 8.06 4.57 -9.10
N VAL A 180 7.14 4.34 -10.04
CA VAL A 180 6.62 3.00 -10.37
C VAL A 180 7.75 2.06 -10.81
N LEU A 181 8.67 2.54 -11.65
CA LEU A 181 9.81 1.74 -12.11
C LEU A 181 10.74 1.36 -10.94
N ILE A 182 11.11 2.32 -10.09
CA ILE A 182 11.98 2.07 -8.93
C ILE A 182 11.32 1.06 -7.97
N GLN A 183 10.04 1.24 -7.68
CA GLN A 183 9.28 0.34 -6.80
C GLN A 183 9.20 -1.09 -7.38
N PHE A 184 8.99 -1.22 -8.69
CA PHE A 184 8.99 -2.51 -9.38
C PHE A 184 10.36 -3.21 -9.33
N LEU A 185 11.44 -2.48 -9.66
CA LEU A 185 12.80 -3.02 -9.57
C LEU A 185 13.17 -3.39 -8.12
N PHE A 186 12.68 -2.63 -7.13
CA PHE A 186 12.93 -2.92 -5.72
C PHE A 186 12.18 -4.17 -5.24
N LEU A 187 10.99 -4.45 -5.80
CA LEU A 187 10.29 -5.71 -5.56
C LEU A 187 11.10 -6.91 -6.07
N ILE A 188 11.69 -6.79 -7.27
CA ILE A 188 12.59 -7.82 -7.82
C ILE A 188 13.84 -7.96 -6.94
N GLN A 189 14.47 -6.86 -6.53
CA GLN A 189 15.60 -6.88 -5.60
C GLN A 189 15.24 -7.62 -4.31
N THR A 190 14.05 -7.37 -3.75
CA THR A 190 13.56 -8.03 -2.53
C THR A 190 13.42 -9.54 -2.73
N LEU A 191 12.90 -9.96 -3.88
CA LEU A 191 12.80 -11.37 -4.25
C LEU A 191 14.19 -12.02 -4.39
N VAL A 192 15.15 -11.35 -5.02
CA VAL A 192 16.52 -11.88 -5.14
C VAL A 192 17.18 -12.04 -3.76
N VAL A 193 16.99 -11.05 -2.89
CA VAL A 193 17.53 -11.05 -1.53
C VAL A 193 16.92 -12.18 -0.66
N SER A 194 15.67 -12.58 -0.92
CA SER A 194 15.04 -13.67 -0.16
C SER A 194 15.67 -15.05 -0.42
N PHE A 195 16.35 -15.23 -1.56
CA PHE A 195 17.12 -16.44 -1.89
C PHE A 195 18.48 -16.52 -1.20
N PHE A 196 18.79 -15.63 -0.26
CA PHE A 196 20.05 -15.69 0.48
C PHE A 196 20.20 -17.04 1.20
N PRO A 197 21.32 -17.77 1.00
CA PRO A 197 21.40 -19.21 1.30
C PRO A 197 21.45 -19.53 2.80
N VAL A 198 21.76 -18.56 3.65
CA VAL A 198 21.91 -18.78 5.10
C VAL A 198 20.61 -18.42 5.82
N ALA A 199 19.94 -19.43 6.39
CA ALA A 199 18.79 -19.22 7.28
C ALA A 199 19.28 -18.68 8.65
N PRO A 200 18.59 -17.69 9.27
CA PRO A 200 17.32 -17.06 8.87
C PRO A 200 17.48 -15.77 8.04
N PHE A 201 18.68 -15.46 7.55
CA PHE A 201 19.02 -14.14 7.01
C PHE A 201 18.25 -13.76 5.74
N GLY A 202 17.97 -14.71 4.83
CA GLY A 202 17.17 -14.42 3.63
C GLY A 202 15.78 -13.86 3.96
N TYR A 203 15.10 -14.45 4.96
CA TYR A 203 13.83 -13.94 5.46
C TYR A 203 13.99 -12.55 6.10
N LEU A 204 15.00 -12.37 6.98
CA LEU A 204 15.21 -11.09 7.67
C LEU A 204 15.52 -9.95 6.70
N PHE A 205 16.38 -10.18 5.70
CA PHE A 205 16.72 -9.18 4.70
C PHE A 205 15.53 -8.84 3.80
N SER A 206 14.77 -9.86 3.37
CA SER A 206 13.52 -9.66 2.62
C SER A 206 12.49 -8.88 3.43
N LEU A 207 12.37 -9.15 4.74
CA LEU A 207 11.47 -8.44 5.64
C LEU A 207 11.87 -6.97 5.76
N VAL A 208 13.16 -6.66 5.95
CA VAL A 208 13.68 -5.29 6.01
C VAL A 208 13.38 -4.52 4.71
N HIS A 209 13.64 -5.14 3.54
CA HIS A 209 13.30 -4.55 2.25
C HIS A 209 11.79 -4.27 2.14
N THR A 210 10.96 -5.24 2.49
CA THR A 210 9.50 -5.10 2.44
C THR A 210 9.01 -3.98 3.36
N CYS A 211 9.59 -3.83 4.56
CA CYS A 211 9.26 -2.73 5.47
C CYS A 211 9.57 -1.36 4.86
N MET A 212 10.75 -1.21 4.26
CA MET A 212 11.16 0.03 3.58
C MET A 212 10.26 0.35 2.38
N LEU A 213 9.90 -0.67 1.60
CA LEU A 213 9.01 -0.54 0.44
C LEU A 213 7.59 -0.13 0.85
N TYR A 214 7.00 -0.78 1.86
CA TYR A 214 5.65 -0.44 2.33
C TYR A 214 5.58 0.91 3.02
N SER A 215 6.66 1.32 3.71
CA SER A 215 6.82 2.67 4.21
C SER A 215 6.88 3.69 3.07
N LEU A 216 7.65 3.43 2.02
CA LEU A 216 7.68 4.27 0.82
C LEU A 216 6.28 4.39 0.22
N TYR A 217 5.60 3.27 -0.05
CA TYR A 217 4.23 3.28 -0.59
C TYR A 217 3.26 4.15 0.22
N SER A 218 3.34 4.08 1.55
CA SER A 218 2.42 4.78 2.44
C SER A 218 2.74 6.28 2.56
N PHE A 219 4.01 6.62 2.77
CA PHE A 219 4.46 8.01 2.92
C PHE A 219 4.54 8.75 1.59
N GLU A 220 4.66 8.05 0.47
CA GLU A 220 4.74 8.66 -0.85
C GLU A 220 3.58 9.61 -1.10
N TYR A 221 2.36 9.22 -0.74
CA TYR A 221 1.18 10.07 -0.86
C TYR A 221 1.31 11.40 -0.10
N LYS A 222 1.83 11.34 1.14
CA LYS A 222 2.05 12.54 1.96
C LYS A 222 3.15 13.41 1.37
N MET A 223 4.29 12.82 1.04
CA MET A 223 5.45 13.54 0.54
C MET A 223 5.20 14.12 -0.85
N TYR A 224 4.39 13.45 -1.66
CA TYR A 224 3.90 13.97 -2.93
C TYR A 224 3.02 15.20 -2.72
N ASN A 225 2.13 15.19 -1.72
CA ASN A 225 1.35 16.36 -1.31
C ASN A 225 2.21 17.51 -0.73
N MET A 226 3.44 17.22 -0.29
CA MET A 226 4.46 18.21 0.07
C MET A 226 5.28 18.69 -1.14
N GLY A 227 4.99 18.23 -2.36
CA GLY A 227 5.74 18.56 -3.57
C GLY A 227 7.15 17.95 -3.61
N TRP A 228 7.40 16.85 -2.91
CA TRP A 228 8.72 16.20 -2.91
C TRP A 228 8.89 15.30 -4.13
N GLU A 229 10.01 15.47 -4.82
CA GLU A 229 10.44 14.60 -5.91
C GLU A 229 10.92 13.23 -5.39
N LEU A 230 10.96 12.22 -6.27
CA LEU A 230 11.35 10.85 -5.92
C LEU A 230 12.69 10.78 -5.20
N HIS A 231 13.74 11.41 -5.71
CA HIS A 231 15.06 11.37 -5.08
C HIS A 231 15.03 11.87 -3.63
N LYS A 232 14.28 12.94 -3.37
CA LYS A 232 14.11 13.46 -2.00
C LYS A 232 13.35 12.48 -1.11
N ARG A 233 12.30 11.84 -1.63
CA ARG A 233 11.50 10.82 -0.92
C ARG A 233 12.36 9.61 -0.54
N LEU A 234 13.13 9.06 -1.48
CA LEU A 234 14.01 7.92 -1.25
C LEU A 234 15.10 8.26 -0.24
N ASN A 235 15.82 9.37 -0.45
CA ASN A 235 16.88 9.81 0.47
C ASN A 235 16.37 10.02 1.89
N PHE A 236 15.17 10.61 2.05
CA PHE A 236 14.58 10.82 3.37
C PHE A 236 14.26 9.51 4.08
N ILE A 237 13.76 8.51 3.35
CA ILE A 237 13.45 7.19 3.91
C ILE A 237 14.72 6.44 4.30
N GLU A 238 15.74 6.42 3.45
CA GLU A 238 17.01 5.76 3.74
C GLU A 238 17.79 6.41 4.88
N ALA A 239 17.74 7.75 4.98
CA ALA A 239 18.43 8.49 6.04
C ALA A 239 17.79 8.26 7.41
N ASN A 240 16.50 7.93 7.47
CA ASN A 240 15.75 7.69 8.70
C ASN A 240 15.20 6.26 8.76
N TRP A 241 15.95 5.31 8.20
CA TRP A 241 15.55 3.92 8.03
C TRP A 241 15.01 3.24 9.31
N PRO A 242 15.49 3.51 10.55
CA PRO A 242 14.96 2.80 11.72
C PRO A 242 13.48 3.06 11.91
N TYR A 243 13.06 4.33 11.74
CA TYR A 243 11.67 4.70 11.84
C TYR A 243 10.83 4.00 10.75
N PHE A 244 11.31 3.99 9.51
CA PHE A 244 10.58 3.42 8.39
C PHE A 244 10.55 1.89 8.38
N ILE A 245 11.57 1.21 8.91
CA ILE A 245 11.48 -0.22 9.18
C ILE A 245 10.36 -0.46 10.21
N GLY A 246 10.37 0.28 11.32
CA GLY A 246 9.36 0.15 12.37
C GLY A 246 7.94 0.38 11.85
N PHE A 247 7.75 1.42 11.03
CA PHE A 247 6.46 1.76 10.44
C PHE A 247 5.94 0.69 9.47
N GLY A 248 6.82 0.16 8.60
CA GLY A 248 6.44 -0.86 7.63
C GLY A 248 6.28 -2.27 8.22
N LEU A 249 6.81 -2.50 9.43
CA LEU A 249 6.92 -3.83 10.03
C LEU A 249 5.58 -4.57 10.19
N PRO A 250 4.50 -3.98 10.74
CA PRO A 250 3.28 -4.76 10.95
C PRO A 250 2.66 -5.23 9.63
N LEU A 251 2.64 -4.39 8.60
CA LEU A 251 2.11 -4.77 7.28
C LEU A 251 3.00 -5.83 6.62
N SER A 252 4.31 -5.65 6.68
CA SER A 252 5.29 -6.58 6.11
C SER A 252 5.19 -7.95 6.76
N PHE A 253 5.12 -7.98 8.10
CA PHE A 253 4.96 -9.21 8.86
C PHE A 253 3.64 -9.93 8.53
N LEU A 254 2.51 -9.21 8.52
CA LEU A 254 1.20 -9.82 8.21
C LEU A 254 1.15 -10.37 6.79
N THR A 255 1.75 -9.68 5.83
CA THR A 255 1.83 -10.15 4.43
C THR A 255 2.81 -11.30 4.23
N SER A 256 3.79 -11.50 5.13
CA SER A 256 4.72 -12.62 5.10
C SER A 256 4.22 -13.88 5.83
N LEU A 257 3.08 -13.83 6.54
CA LEU A 257 2.50 -14.99 7.22
C LEU A 257 1.94 -16.05 6.26
N THR A 258 1.76 -15.70 4.99
CA THR A 258 1.22 -16.59 3.95
C THR A 258 2.22 -16.74 2.82
N THR A 259 2.34 -17.96 2.30
CA THR A 259 3.13 -18.27 1.10
C THR A 259 2.38 -17.93 -0.19
N SER A 260 1.06 -17.69 -0.11
CA SER A 260 0.25 -17.32 -1.27
C SER A 260 0.35 -15.83 -1.55
N TYR A 261 0.94 -15.47 -2.70
CA TYR A 261 1.00 -14.09 -3.17
C TYR A 261 -0.37 -13.44 -3.31
N ILE A 262 -1.40 -14.24 -3.61
CA ILE A 262 -2.79 -13.79 -3.70
C ILE A 262 -3.30 -13.35 -2.32
N ILE A 263 -3.19 -14.23 -1.32
CA ILE A 263 -3.65 -13.94 0.05
C ILE A 263 -2.85 -12.78 0.63
N SER A 264 -1.53 -12.77 0.40
CA SER A 264 -0.64 -11.67 0.78
C SER A 264 -1.08 -10.33 0.17
N GLY A 265 -1.43 -10.33 -1.12
CA GLY A 265 -1.99 -9.18 -1.83
C GLY A 265 -3.34 -8.71 -1.29
N CYS A 266 -4.22 -9.62 -0.87
CA CYS A 266 -5.47 -9.28 -0.20
C CYS A 266 -5.24 -8.61 1.16
N ILE A 267 -4.36 -9.19 2.01
CA ILE A 267 -3.97 -8.60 3.30
C ILE A 267 -3.42 -7.19 3.09
N PHE A 268 -2.51 -7.04 2.13
CA PHE A 268 -1.97 -5.73 1.74
C PHE A 268 -3.10 -4.76 1.38
N SER A 269 -3.97 -5.10 0.43
CA SER A 269 -5.03 -4.22 -0.06
C SER A 269 -6.05 -3.81 1.00
N ILE A 270 -6.32 -4.66 2.00
CA ILE A 270 -7.22 -4.36 3.11
C ILE A 270 -6.57 -3.37 4.09
N LEU A 271 -5.31 -3.62 4.46
CA LEU A 271 -4.64 -2.87 5.51
C LEU A 271 -4.01 -1.58 5.01
N PHE A 272 -3.52 -1.55 3.78
CA PHE A 272 -2.77 -0.43 3.21
C PHE A 272 -3.46 0.94 3.30
N PRO A 273 -4.79 1.12 3.07
CA PRO A 273 -5.42 2.42 3.30
C PRO A 273 -5.29 2.94 4.75
N LEU A 274 -5.20 2.06 5.75
CA LEU A 274 -4.94 2.44 7.15
C LEU A 274 -3.53 2.99 7.31
N PHE A 275 -2.55 2.41 6.61
CA PHE A 275 -1.16 2.87 6.62
C PHE A 275 -1.00 4.22 5.92
N ILE A 276 -1.77 4.50 4.86
CA ILE A 276 -1.80 5.83 4.22
C ILE A 276 -2.28 6.92 5.19
N ILE A 277 -3.37 6.64 5.92
CA ILE A 277 -3.90 7.58 6.94
C ILE A 277 -2.85 7.77 8.04
N SER A 278 -2.27 6.67 8.53
CA SER A 278 -1.20 6.69 9.54
C SER A 278 -0.02 7.55 9.09
N ALA A 279 0.48 7.35 7.87
CA ALA A 279 1.61 8.09 7.33
C ALA A 279 1.32 9.60 7.24
N ASN A 280 0.11 10.00 6.84
CA ASN A 280 -0.28 11.41 6.76
C ASN A 280 -0.28 12.10 8.12
N GLU A 281 -0.71 11.40 9.18
CA GLU A 281 -0.73 11.91 10.57
C GLU A 281 0.62 11.75 11.29
N ALA A 282 1.48 10.85 10.81
CA ALA A 282 2.74 10.52 11.45
C ALA A 282 3.80 11.63 11.33
N GLU A 283 4.67 11.74 12.32
CA GLU A 283 5.83 12.63 12.28
C GLU A 283 7.08 11.79 12.46
N PRO A 284 7.78 11.44 11.35
CA PRO A 284 8.94 10.58 11.39
C PRO A 284 10.02 11.08 12.34
N VAL A 285 10.58 10.17 13.13
CA VAL A 285 11.73 10.47 13.99
C VAL A 285 12.95 10.62 13.10
N ILE A 286 13.50 11.82 13.05
CA ILE A 286 14.68 12.16 12.25
C ILE A 286 15.98 12.03 13.04
N ASN A 287 17.10 11.87 12.34
CA ASN A 287 18.46 11.87 12.91
C ASN A 287 18.68 10.79 13.99
N SER A 288 18.04 9.63 13.84
CA SER A 288 18.20 8.50 14.76
C SER A 288 19.51 7.74 14.56
N THR A 289 20.12 7.86 13.37
CA THR A 289 21.39 7.24 12.97
C THR A 289 22.22 8.19 12.13
N GLN A 290 23.55 8.06 12.19
CA GLN A 290 24.48 8.78 11.31
C GLN A 290 24.66 8.10 9.94
N THR A 291 24.39 6.79 9.87
CA THR A 291 24.56 5.98 8.65
C THR A 291 23.25 5.84 7.89
N GLN A 292 23.27 6.16 6.60
CA GLN A 292 22.17 5.94 5.67
C GLN A 292 22.15 4.48 5.19
N LEU A 293 20.97 3.87 5.17
CA LEU A 293 20.79 2.51 4.66
C LEU A 293 20.36 2.57 3.19
N GLN A 294 21.34 2.50 2.29
CA GLN A 294 21.21 2.75 0.84
C GLN A 294 20.57 1.60 0.03
N LEU A 295 19.41 1.08 0.47
CA LEU A 295 18.77 -0.06 -0.20
C LEU A 295 18.21 0.27 -1.58
N PHE A 296 17.82 1.51 -1.85
CA PHE A 296 17.29 1.92 -3.15
C PHE A 296 18.39 2.27 -4.16
N SER A 297 19.64 2.43 -3.73
CA SER A 297 20.75 2.79 -4.62
C SER A 297 20.97 1.81 -5.79
N PRO A 298 20.91 0.48 -5.60
CA PRO A 298 21.06 -0.46 -6.72
C PRO A 298 19.96 -0.30 -7.78
N VAL A 299 18.70 -0.12 -7.35
CA VAL A 299 17.58 0.06 -8.29
C VAL A 299 17.59 1.42 -8.97
N ILE A 300 18.09 2.46 -8.30
CA ILE A 300 18.32 3.78 -8.93
C ILE A 300 19.37 3.65 -10.03
N ALA A 301 20.49 2.98 -9.75
CA ALA A 301 21.54 2.75 -10.74
C ALA A 301 21.01 1.97 -11.96
N LEU A 302 20.25 0.90 -11.70
CA LEU A 302 19.64 0.08 -12.75
C LEU A 302 18.61 0.87 -13.58
N SER A 303 17.76 1.65 -12.92
CA SER A 303 16.76 2.50 -13.58
C SER A 303 17.42 3.53 -14.49
N ASN A 304 18.45 4.21 -13.99
CA ASN A 304 19.22 5.18 -14.78
C ASN A 304 19.89 4.51 -16.00
N ALA A 305 20.47 3.33 -15.82
CA ALA A 305 21.07 2.56 -16.92
C ALA A 305 20.04 2.18 -18.00
N LEU A 306 18.84 1.77 -17.60
CA LEU A 306 17.73 1.44 -18.51
C LEU A 306 17.29 2.67 -19.31
N PHE A 307 17.15 3.82 -18.64
CA PHE A 307 16.78 5.08 -19.27
C PHE A 307 17.83 5.56 -20.28
N HIS A 308 19.11 5.54 -19.90
CA HIS A 308 20.20 5.90 -20.81
C HIS A 308 20.18 5.02 -22.06
N ARG A 309 20.06 3.70 -21.90
CA ARG A 309 20.04 2.76 -23.03
C ARG A 309 18.85 2.96 -23.96
N THR A 310 17.70 3.40 -23.44
CA THR A 310 16.47 3.60 -24.22
C THR A 310 16.44 4.98 -24.90
N MET A 311 16.96 6.03 -24.26
CA MET A 311 16.89 7.40 -24.75
C MET A 311 18.03 7.77 -25.71
N THR A 312 19.23 7.21 -25.56
CA THR A 312 20.37 7.50 -26.44
C THR A 312 20.09 7.21 -27.92
N PRO A 313 19.46 6.09 -28.31
CA PRO A 313 19.11 5.83 -29.71
C PRO A 313 18.06 6.79 -30.26
N LEU A 314 17.03 7.13 -29.47
CA LEU A 314 15.92 8.00 -29.89
C LEU A 314 16.36 9.45 -30.11
N VAL A 315 17.30 9.96 -29.31
CA VAL A 315 17.87 11.29 -29.49
C VAL A 315 18.78 11.34 -30.71
N ALA A 316 19.57 10.29 -30.96
CA ALA A 316 20.42 10.18 -32.14
C ALA A 316 19.58 10.18 -33.44
N ASP A 317 18.46 9.45 -33.44
CA ASP A 317 17.59 9.34 -34.62
C ASP A 317 16.82 10.64 -34.89
N LYS A 318 16.31 11.30 -33.83
CA LYS A 318 15.68 12.62 -33.94
C LYS A 318 16.62 13.70 -34.48
N ASN A 319 17.89 13.68 -34.06
CA ASN A 319 18.90 14.61 -34.58
C ASN A 319 19.26 14.30 -36.04
N ARG A 320 19.18 13.03 -36.46
CA ARG A 320 19.40 12.63 -37.85
C ARG A 320 18.30 13.11 -38.79
N ILE A 321 17.03 13.00 -38.37
CA ILE A 321 15.86 13.49 -39.12
C ILE A 321 15.82 15.03 -39.18
N LYS A 322 16.34 15.72 -38.16
CA LYS A 322 16.37 17.19 -38.14
C LYS A 322 17.49 17.79 -39.01
N ASN A 323 18.49 16.99 -39.37
CA ASN A 323 19.65 17.38 -40.16
C ASN A 323 19.61 16.83 -41.61
N SER A 324 18.49 16.21 -42.01
CA SER A 324 18.16 15.77 -43.37
C SER A 324 17.06 16.65 -43.95
#